data_AF-A0A944NTW6-F1
#
_entry.id   AF-A0A944NTW6-F1
#
_cell.length_a   1.000
_cell.length_b   1.000
_cell.length_c   1.000
_cell.angle_alpha   90.00
_cell.angle_beta   90.00
_cell.angle_gamma   90.00
#
_symmetry.space_group_name_H-M   'P 1'
#
loop_
_entity.id
_entity.type
_entity.pdbx_description
1 polymer ?
#
loop_
_entity_poly.entity_id
_entity_poly.type
_entity_poly.pdbx_seq_one_letter_code
_entity_poly.pdbx_strand_id
1 'polypeptide(L)'
;AQIDEIRALHYQMAAHHKNGDLGGYFSLNQKIHAGIMAATGNATLKDLYVSLTGRIRMARYRANFSQTRWDQAMAEHSEILEALANRDSAGLTKMLRKHLKNTCDTAKSVIESGGARD
;
A
#
# COMPACT_ATOMS: atom_id res chain seq x y z
N ALA A 1 13.26 -3.62 -15.89
CA ALA A 1 13.70 -2.38 -15.23
C ALA A 1 12.71 -1.93 -14.16
N GLN A 2 11.60 -1.25 -14.47
CA GLN A 2 10.69 -0.69 -13.46
C GLN A 2 9.99 -1.75 -12.59
N ILE A 3 9.52 -2.86 -13.18
CA ILE A 3 8.89 -3.96 -12.42
C ILE A 3 9.91 -4.67 -11.52
N ASP A 4 11.16 -4.81 -11.96
CA ASP A 4 12.21 -5.45 -11.16
C ASP A 4 12.60 -4.61 -9.94
N GLU A 5 12.58 -3.28 -10.07
CA GLU A 5 12.76 -2.36 -8.95
C GLU A 5 11.61 -2.48 -7.93
N ILE A 6 10.36 -2.51 -8.42
CA ILE A 6 9.18 -2.75 -7.55
C ILE A 6 9.29 -4.10 -6.84
N ARG A 7 9.76 -5.15 -7.54
CA ARG A 7 10.00 -6.47 -6.96
C ARG A 7 11.05 -6.41 -5.84
N ALA A 8 12.17 -5.73 -6.07
CA ALA A 8 13.21 -5.58 -5.06
C ALA A 8 12.71 -4.84 -3.81
N LEU A 9 11.93 -3.76 -4.01
CA LEU A 9 11.30 -3.01 -2.91
C LEU A 9 10.31 -3.88 -2.12
N HIS A 10 9.53 -4.73 -2.80
CA HIS A 10 8.60 -5.67 -2.13
C HIS A 10 9.35 -6.67 -1.25
N TYR A 11 10.44 -7.27 -1.74
CA TYR A 11 11.21 -8.21 -0.92
C TYR A 11 11.84 -7.55 0.30
N GLN A 12 12.34 -6.31 0.16
CA GLN A 12 12.79 -5.54 1.32
C GLN A 12 11.63 -5.27 2.29
N MET A 13 10.45 -4.89 1.77
CA MET A 13 9.26 -4.63 2.59
C MET A 13 8.82 -5.88 3.37
N ALA A 14 8.87 -7.05 2.74
CA ALA A 14 8.58 -8.33 3.38
C ALA A 14 9.60 -8.67 4.50
N ALA A 15 10.87 -8.31 4.33
CA ALA A 15 11.88 -8.46 5.38
C ALA A 15 11.57 -7.56 6.59
N HIS A 16 11.21 -6.29 6.37
CA HIS A 16 10.79 -5.40 7.45
C HIS A 16 9.53 -5.90 8.16
N HIS A 17 8.56 -6.42 7.41
CA HIS A 17 7.36 -7.06 7.97
C HIS A 17 7.73 -8.23 8.89
N LYS A 18 8.58 -9.14 8.42
CA LYS A 18 9.04 -10.29 9.21
C LYS A 18 9.77 -9.88 10.49
N ASN A 19 10.49 -8.76 10.45
CA ASN A 19 11.26 -8.24 11.57
C ASN A 19 10.45 -7.34 12.53
N GLY A 20 9.15 -7.12 12.28
CA GLY A 20 8.35 -6.21 13.10
C GLY A 20 8.68 -4.73 12.92
N ASP A 21 9.46 -4.37 11.89
CA ASP A 21 9.83 -2.97 11.61
C ASP A 21 8.74 -2.28 10.78
N LEU A 22 7.78 -1.70 11.51
CA LEU A 22 6.67 -0.96 10.95
C LEU A 22 7.14 0.28 10.14
N GLY A 23 8.18 0.99 10.62
CA GLY A 23 8.69 2.20 9.98
C GLY A 23 9.31 1.91 8.61
N GLY A 24 10.18 0.90 8.56
CA GLY A 24 10.79 0.42 7.32
C GLY A 24 9.75 -0.10 6.33
N TYR A 25 8.78 -0.89 6.82
CA TYR A 25 7.66 -1.38 6.01
C TYR A 25 6.89 -0.23 5.34
N PHE A 26 6.47 0.78 6.12
CA PHE A 26 5.68 1.90 5.58
C PHE A 26 6.45 2.77 4.58
N SER A 27 7.75 2.94 4.79
CA SER A 27 8.62 3.66 3.86
C SER A 27 8.65 2.95 2.50
N LEU A 28 8.88 1.64 2.50
CA LEU A 28 8.94 0.84 1.27
C LEU A 28 7.57 0.69 0.60
N ASN A 29 6.50 0.55 1.38
CA ASN A 29 5.13 0.55 0.89
C ASN A 29 4.82 1.80 0.04
N GLN A 30 5.21 2.99 0.52
CA GLN A 30 5.05 4.24 -0.23
C GLN A 30 5.87 4.27 -1.52
N LYS A 31 7.12 3.79 -1.48
CA LYS A 31 7.99 3.71 -2.66
C LYS A 31 7.41 2.77 -3.73
N ILE A 32 6.85 1.62 -3.32
CA ILE A 32 6.20 0.67 -4.24
C ILE A 32 5.05 1.35 -4.98
N HIS A 33 4.13 1.99 -4.26
CA HIS A 33 3.02 2.68 -4.92
C HIS A 33 3.48 3.82 -5.84
N ALA A 34 4.47 4.61 -5.41
CA ALA A 34 5.05 5.65 -6.25
C ALA A 34 5.67 5.08 -7.54
N GLY A 35 6.34 3.92 -7.44
CA GLY A 35 6.87 3.19 -8.59
C GLY A 35 5.77 2.72 -9.55
N ILE A 36 4.66 2.17 -9.02
CA ILE A 36 3.50 1.77 -9.83
C ILE A 36 2.92 2.98 -10.57
N MET A 37 2.72 4.11 -9.88
CA MET A 37 2.20 5.33 -10.52
C MET A 37 3.17 5.87 -11.58
N ALA A 38 4.47 5.89 -11.31
CA ALA A 38 5.48 6.34 -12.27
C ALA A 38 5.52 5.45 -13.54
N ALA A 39 5.33 4.14 -13.38
CA ALA A 39 5.29 3.20 -14.50
C ALA A 39 4.10 3.44 -15.47
N THR A 40 3.08 4.20 -15.05
CA THR A 40 1.96 4.57 -15.94
C THR A 40 2.31 5.67 -16.95
N GLY A 41 3.42 6.40 -16.74
CA GLY A 41 3.78 7.58 -17.54
C GLY A 41 2.82 8.77 -17.40
N ASN A 42 1.85 8.70 -16.48
CA ASN A 42 0.83 9.74 -16.29
C ASN A 42 1.20 10.65 -15.10
N ALA A 43 1.76 11.82 -15.40
CA ALA A 43 2.19 12.80 -14.39
C ALA A 43 1.01 13.28 -13.51
N THR A 44 -0.16 13.53 -14.10
CA THR A 44 -1.36 13.96 -13.37
C THR A 44 -1.80 12.91 -12.34
N LEU A 45 -1.76 11.63 -12.71
CA LEU A 45 -2.12 10.53 -11.81
C LEU A 45 -1.13 10.44 -10.63
N LYS A 46 0.17 10.59 -10.91
CA LYS A 46 1.22 10.61 -9.90
C LYS A 46 1.01 11.75 -8.89
N ASP A 47 0.76 12.96 -9.36
CA ASP A 47 0.60 14.13 -8.50
C ASP A 47 -0.66 14.05 -7.64
N LEU A 48 -1.76 13.55 -8.23
CA LEU A 48 -2.99 13.28 -7.49
C LEU A 48 -2.76 12.25 -6.37
N TYR A 49 -2.04 11.16 -6.68
CA TYR A 49 -1.71 10.14 -5.69
C TYR A 49 -0.89 10.70 -4.52
N VAL A 50 0.17 11.49 -4.81
CA VAL A 50 1.01 12.10 -3.78
C VAL A 50 0.20 13.04 -2.87
N SER A 51 -0.65 13.87 -3.45
CA SER A 51 -1.53 14.78 -2.71
C SER A 51 -2.50 14.04 -1.78
N LEU A 52 -3.15 12.99 -2.28
CA LEU A 52 -4.11 12.20 -1.50
C LEU A 52 -3.44 11.41 -0.38
N THR A 53 -2.32 10.75 -0.67
CA THR A 53 -1.62 9.93 0.32
C THR A 53 -1.04 10.72 1.48
N GLY A 54 -0.61 11.96 1.24
CA GLY A 54 -0.20 12.88 2.30
C GLY A 54 -1.31 13.16 3.32
N ARG A 55 -2.55 13.38 2.84
CA ARG A 55 -3.71 13.70 3.70
C ARG A 55 -4.14 12.54 4.59
N ILE A 56 -4.08 11.32 4.08
CA ILE A 56 -4.52 10.11 4.81
C ILE A 56 -3.39 9.41 5.56
N ARG A 57 -2.17 9.96 5.53
CA ARG A 57 -0.96 9.31 6.09
C ARG A 57 -1.11 8.93 7.56
N MET A 58 -1.60 9.87 8.38
CA MET A 58 -1.76 9.62 9.83
C MET A 58 -2.87 8.62 10.13
N ALA A 59 -3.98 8.69 9.40
CA ALA A 59 -5.07 7.70 9.52
C ALA A 59 -4.58 6.31 9.13
N ARG A 60 -3.83 6.16 8.02
CA ARG A 60 -3.22 4.89 7.60
C ARG A 60 -2.18 4.37 8.58
N TYR A 61 -1.38 5.26 9.17
CA TYR A 61 -0.40 4.88 10.19
C TYR A 61 -1.11 4.30 11.42
N ARG A 62 -2.18 4.94 11.88
CA ARG A 62 -3.01 4.46 13.01
C ARG A 62 -3.85 3.23 12.67
N ALA A 63 -4.24 3.05 11.40
CA ALA A 63 -5.04 1.93 10.92
C ALA A 63 -4.27 0.60 10.85
N ASN A 64 -2.95 0.64 10.64
CA ASN A 64 -2.15 -0.58 10.55
C ASN A 64 -1.59 -1.07 11.90
N PHE A 65 -2.15 -0.64 13.04
CA PHE A 65 -1.72 -1.15 14.36
C PHE A 65 -2.20 -2.58 14.65
N SER A 66 -3.19 -3.10 13.92
CA SER A 66 -3.56 -4.50 14.02
C SER A 66 -2.63 -5.36 13.18
N GLN A 67 -1.96 -6.34 13.81
CA GLN A 67 -1.14 -7.34 13.13
C GLN A 67 -1.90 -8.01 11.98
N THR A 68 -3.19 -8.30 12.19
CA THR A 68 -4.06 -8.91 11.17
C THR A 68 -4.17 -8.04 9.92
N ARG A 69 -4.33 -6.72 10.07
CA ARG A 69 -4.40 -5.81 8.92
C ARG A 69 -3.06 -5.73 8.20
N TRP A 70 -1.97 -5.77 8.96
CA TRP A 70 -0.62 -5.72 8.42
C TRP A 70 -0.31 -6.95 7.57
N ASP A 71 -0.58 -8.15 8.09
CA ASP A 71 -0.43 -9.42 7.37
C ASP A 71 -1.28 -9.44 6.09
N GLN A 72 -2.52 -8.96 6.18
CA GLN A 72 -3.41 -8.82 5.03
C GLN A 72 -2.85 -7.87 3.97
N ALA A 73 -2.27 -6.73 4.37
CA ALA A 73 -1.66 -5.79 3.42
C ALA A 73 -0.47 -6.42 2.70
N MET A 74 0.35 -7.18 3.42
CA MET A 74 1.51 -7.86 2.83
C MET A 74 1.08 -8.92 1.81
N ALA A 75 0.01 -9.67 2.10
CA ALA A 75 -0.58 -10.61 1.14
C ALA A 75 -1.10 -9.89 -0.12
N GLU A 76 -1.86 -8.80 0.04
CA GLU A 76 -2.35 -7.97 -1.06
C GLU A 76 -1.21 -7.44 -1.94
N HIS A 77 -0.11 -7.00 -1.33
CA HIS A 77 1.07 -6.53 -2.07
C HIS A 77 1.77 -7.64 -2.85
N SER A 78 1.71 -8.88 -2.37
CA SER A 78 2.24 -10.03 -3.09
C SER A 78 1.39 -10.35 -4.33
N GLU A 79 0.04 -10.30 -4.21
CA GLU A 79 -0.89 -10.44 -5.33
C GLU A 79 -0.70 -9.32 -6.38
N ILE A 80 -0.48 -8.07 -5.93
CA ILE A 80 -0.19 -6.93 -6.81
C ILE A 80 1.12 -7.15 -7.58
N LEU A 81 2.18 -7.60 -6.90
CA LEU A 81 3.47 -7.86 -7.52
C LEU A 81 3.38 -8.97 -8.58
N GLU A 82 2.64 -10.04 -8.29
CA GLU A 82 2.41 -11.13 -9.24
C GLU A 82 1.68 -10.65 -10.50
N ALA A 83 0.61 -9.87 -10.32
CA ALA A 83 -0.12 -9.28 -11.45
C ALA A 83 0.77 -8.35 -12.29
N LEU A 84 1.62 -7.54 -11.66
CA LEU A 84 2.61 -6.71 -12.35
C LEU A 84 3.63 -7.55 -13.14
N ALA A 85 4.18 -8.60 -12.51
CA ALA A 85 5.16 -9.47 -13.14
C ALA A 85 4.59 -10.20 -14.37
N ASN A 86 3.34 -10.64 -14.28
CA ASN A 86 2.62 -11.30 -15.36
C ASN A 86 2.04 -10.33 -16.40
N ARG A 87 2.18 -9.01 -16.19
CA ARG A 87 1.56 -7.95 -17.01
C ARG A 87 0.04 -8.11 -17.13
N ASP A 88 -0.59 -8.66 -16.10
CA ASP A 88 -2.04 -8.85 -16.02
C ASP A 88 -2.72 -7.55 -15.56
N SER A 89 -3.14 -6.74 -16.51
CA SER A 89 -3.79 -5.45 -16.25
C SER A 89 -5.15 -5.61 -15.55
N ALA A 90 -5.90 -6.67 -15.86
CA ALA A 90 -7.22 -6.92 -15.29
C ALA A 90 -7.08 -7.38 -13.83
N GLY A 91 -6.19 -8.32 -13.56
CA GLY A 91 -5.83 -8.77 -12.22
C GLY A 91 -5.29 -7.62 -11.37
N LEU A 92 -4.34 -6.84 -11.91
CA LEU A 92 -3.77 -5.69 -11.20
C LEU A 92 -4.85 -4.67 -10.82
N THR A 93 -5.76 -4.35 -11.73
CA THR A 93 -6.88 -3.43 -11.47
C THR A 93 -7.78 -3.95 -10.35
N LYS A 94 -8.13 -5.24 -10.39
CA LYS A 94 -8.96 -5.89 -9.36
C LYS A 94 -8.27 -5.82 -7.99
N MET A 95 -6.97 -6.14 -7.94
CA MET A 95 -6.21 -6.17 -6.69
C MET A 95 -6.00 -4.78 -6.10
N LEU A 96 -5.65 -3.78 -6.91
CA LEU A 96 -5.51 -2.39 -6.44
C LEU A 96 -6.83 -1.84 -5.90
N ARG A 97 -7.97 -2.13 -6.55
CA ARG A 97 -9.29 -1.72 -6.04
C ARG A 97 -9.61 -2.35 -4.70
N LYS A 98 -9.38 -3.66 -4.55
CA LYS A 98 -9.57 -4.39 -3.28
C LYS A 98 -8.67 -3.80 -2.17
N HIS A 99 -7.38 -3.63 -2.45
CA HIS A 99 -6.41 -3.07 -1.51
C HIS A 99 -6.78 -1.66 -1.02
N LEU A 100 -7.21 -0.78 -1.94
CA LEU A 100 -7.66 0.57 -1.61
C LEU A 100 -8.96 0.56 -0.79
N LYS A 101 -9.91 -0.31 -1.12
CA LYS A 101 -11.14 -0.48 -0.34
C LYS A 101 -10.83 -0.93 1.09
N ASN A 102 -10.00 -1.96 1.26
CA ASN A 102 -9.61 -2.44 2.58
C ASN A 102 -8.90 -1.35 3.38
N THR A 103 -7.99 -0.60 2.75
CA THR A 103 -7.33 0.56 3.38
C THR A 103 -8.32 1.64 3.82
N CYS A 104 -9.33 1.94 3.00
CA CYS A 104 -10.38 2.90 3.33
C CYS A 104 -11.23 2.44 4.51
N ASP A 105 -11.68 1.18 4.48
CA ASP A 105 -12.54 0.61 5.52
C ASP A 105 -11.79 0.55 6.87
N THR A 106 -10.49 0.20 6.86
CA THR A 106 -9.67 0.26 8.09
C THR A 106 -9.50 1.69 8.59
N ALA A 107 -9.22 2.65 7.70
CA ALA A 107 -9.08 4.05 8.10
C ALA A 107 -10.37 4.62 8.71
N LYS A 108 -11.53 4.30 8.13
CA LYS A 108 -12.84 4.66 8.68
C LYS A 108 -13.06 4.08 10.07
N SER A 109 -12.84 2.78 10.23
CA SER A 109 -12.99 2.11 11.53
C SER A 109 -12.12 2.74 12.62
N VAL A 110 -10.89 3.15 12.29
CA VAL A 110 -10.02 3.86 13.25
C VAL A 110 -10.49 5.27 13.56
N ILE A 111 -11.05 5.99 12.60
CA ILE A 111 -11.63 7.33 12.84
C ILE A 111 -12.88 7.21 13.73
N GLU A 112 -13.77 6.26 13.42
CA GLU A 112 -14.99 5.99 14.19
C GLU A 112 -14.66 5.54 15.62
N SER A 113 -13.68 4.63 15.77
CA SER A 113 -13.25 4.13 17.09
C SER A 113 -12.41 5.16 17.86
N GLY A 114 -11.71 6.05 17.16
CA GLY A 114 -10.95 7.16 17.74
C GLY A 114 -11.80 8.37 18.12
N GLY A 115 -13.02 8.47 17.58
CA GLY A 115 -14.04 9.46 17.95
C GLY A 115 -14.89 9.06 19.16
N ALA A 116 -14.77 7.82 19.65
CA ALA A 116 -15.43 7.34 20.87
C ALA A 116 -14.58 7.57 22.14
N ARG A 117 -13.78 8.64 22.15
CA ARG A 117 -13.10 9.13 23.35
C ARG A 117 -13.63 10.52 23.68
N ASP A 118 -14.80 10.51 24.31
CA ASP A 118 -15.26 11.52 25.27
C ASP A 118 -15.93 10.77 26.43
#